data_AF-E9H4R0-F1
#
_entry.id   AF-E9H4R0-F1
#
_cell.length_a   1.000
_cell.length_b   1.000
_cell.length_c   1.000
_cell.angle_alpha   90.00
_cell.angle_beta   90.00
_cell.angle_gamma   90.00
#
_symmetry.space_group_name_H-M   'P 1'
#
loop_
_entity.id
_entity.type
_entity.pdbx_description
1 polymer ?
#
loop_
_entity_poly.entity_id
_entity_poly.type
_entity_poly.pdbx_seq_one_letter_code
_entity_poly.pdbx_strand_id
1 'polypeptide(L)'
;MANCLSTLSTQNAEIGAAKVPRHRLPSIEFTVGLVMNCNCRHNEGYLRRDLCVIVSWDESFRVVSLKKWGMWWEPITHGFNLKQPYYHVIFFEPDDPLDASNHLYVPQEALELWSAYHEYHDYQSPHNPGLFIYFKCFDGHRYVPNDEHAAHFPEDDAVALSLIDG
;
A
#
# COMPACT_ATOMS: atom_id res chain seq x y z
N MET A 1 -26.61 11.68 26.43
CA MET A 1 -25.17 11.97 26.31
C MET A 1 -24.36 10.69 26.55
N ALA A 2 -24.37 9.75 25.58
CA ALA A 2 -23.67 8.47 25.71
C ALA A 2 -22.91 8.04 24.43
N ASN A 3 -22.96 8.84 23.35
CA ASN A 3 -22.44 8.46 22.03
C ASN A 3 -21.01 8.97 21.77
N CYS A 4 -20.52 9.94 22.54
CA CYS A 4 -19.16 10.49 22.36
C CYS A 4 -18.09 9.58 22.98
N LEU A 5 -18.39 8.94 24.12
CA LEU A 5 -17.44 8.07 24.83
C LEU A 5 -17.17 6.76 24.10
N SER A 6 -18.19 6.14 23.50
CA SER A 6 -18.04 4.93 22.68
C SER A 6 -17.26 5.19 21.39
N THR A 7 -17.45 6.36 20.77
CA THR A 7 -16.71 6.76 19.57
C THR A 7 -15.23 6.98 19.89
N LEU A 8 -14.92 7.62 21.02
CA LEU A 8 -13.54 7.87 21.45
C LEU A 8 -12.80 6.60 21.84
N SER A 9 -13.47 5.65 22.52
CA SER A 9 -12.87 4.37 22.90
C SER A 9 -12.58 3.49 21.68
N THR A 10 -13.45 3.53 20.67
CA THR A 10 -13.26 2.81 19.41
C THR A 10 -12.11 3.41 18.61
N GLN A 11 -12.04 4.74 18.50
CA GLN A 11 -10.91 5.44 17.87
C GLN A 11 -9.59 5.16 18.60
N ASN A 12 -9.58 5.14 19.93
CA ASN A 12 -8.37 4.81 20.70
C ASN A 12 -7.96 3.34 20.57
N ALA A 13 -8.91 2.42 20.38
CA ALA A 13 -8.62 1.02 20.08
C ALA A 13 -8.04 0.84 18.65
N GLU A 14 -8.55 1.61 17.67
CA GLU A 14 -8.04 1.64 16.31
C GLU A 14 -6.63 2.27 16.23
N ILE A 15 -6.39 3.36 16.98
CA ILE A 15 -5.06 3.99 17.14
C ILE A 15 -4.10 3.06 17.91
N GLY A 16 -4.61 2.31 18.90
CA GLY A 16 -3.84 1.29 19.61
C GLY A 16 -3.46 0.11 18.73
N ALA A 17 -4.36 -0.34 17.86
CA ALA A 17 -4.09 -1.39 16.88
C ALA A 17 -3.07 -0.96 15.82
N ALA A 18 -3.03 0.34 15.46
CA ALA A 18 -2.02 0.90 14.57
C ALA A 18 -0.58 0.90 15.15
N LYS A 19 -0.40 0.58 16.44
CA LYS A 19 0.92 0.49 17.08
C LYS A 19 1.44 -0.92 17.29
N VAL A 20 0.66 -1.95 16.94
CA VAL A 20 1.09 -3.35 17.11
C VAL A 20 1.88 -3.76 15.86
N PRO A 21 3.11 -4.28 16.00
CA PRO A 21 3.86 -4.84 14.88
C PRO A 21 3.05 -5.92 14.15
N ARG A 22 3.03 -5.85 12.82
CA ARG A 22 2.36 -6.81 11.95
C ARG A 22 3.37 -7.80 11.41
N HIS A 23 3.41 -8.96 12.04
CA HIS A 23 4.28 -10.05 11.63
C HIS A 23 3.81 -10.67 10.32
N ARG A 24 4.75 -10.84 9.40
CA ARG A 24 4.48 -11.37 8.05
C ARG A 24 3.98 -12.82 8.08
N LEU A 25 2.96 -13.11 7.27
CA LEU A 25 2.50 -14.47 7.01
C LEU A 25 3.12 -15.03 5.71
N PRO A 26 3.28 -16.36 5.59
CA PRO A 26 3.79 -16.98 4.37
C PRO A 26 2.96 -16.70 3.11
N SER A 27 1.68 -16.34 3.26
CA SER A 27 0.80 -15.98 2.14
C SER A 27 1.06 -14.59 1.57
N ILE A 28 1.69 -13.69 2.33
CA ILE A 28 2.02 -12.35 1.87
C ILE A 28 3.25 -12.46 0.97
N GLU A 29 3.09 -12.20 -0.33
CA GLU A 29 4.17 -12.29 -1.32
C GLU A 29 4.99 -11.01 -1.42
N PHE A 30 4.36 -9.84 -1.33
CA PHE A 30 5.02 -8.55 -1.53
C PHE A 30 5.18 -7.77 -0.23
N THR A 31 6.09 -6.81 -0.20
CA THR A 31 6.43 -6.05 1.02
C THR A 31 6.13 -4.57 0.84
N VAL A 32 5.96 -3.89 1.96
CA VAL A 32 5.93 -2.42 1.99
C VAL A 32 7.18 -1.84 1.32
N GLY A 33 6.98 -0.77 0.56
CA GLY A 33 8.04 -0.03 -0.13
C GLY A 33 8.37 -0.53 -1.53
N LEU A 34 7.92 -1.73 -1.93
CA LEU A 34 8.14 -2.21 -3.29
C LEU A 34 7.37 -1.40 -4.31
N VAL A 35 8.03 -1.15 -5.44
CA VAL A 35 7.42 -0.61 -6.65
C VAL A 35 6.83 -1.75 -7.46
N MET A 36 5.56 -1.62 -7.81
CA MET A 36 4.79 -2.66 -8.48
C MET A 36 4.15 -2.12 -9.76
N ASN A 37 3.99 -2.98 -10.76
CA ASN A 37 3.00 -2.80 -11.80
C ASN A 37 1.63 -3.24 -11.24
N CYS A 38 0.67 -2.33 -11.19
CA CYS A 38 -0.69 -2.64 -10.79
C CYS A 38 -1.57 -2.85 -12.02
N ASN A 39 -2.07 -4.07 -12.20
CA ASN A 39 -2.94 -4.50 -13.29
C ASN A 39 -4.41 -4.50 -12.84
N CYS A 40 -4.99 -3.33 -12.57
CA CYS A 40 -6.37 -3.22 -12.09
C CYS A 40 -7.35 -2.77 -13.19
N ARG A 41 -8.55 -3.34 -13.20
CA ARG A 41 -9.65 -2.87 -14.04
C ARG A 41 -10.37 -1.73 -13.34
N HIS A 42 -10.50 -0.59 -14.00
CA HIS A 42 -11.38 0.47 -13.52
C HIS A 42 -12.85 0.05 -13.66
N ASN A 43 -13.75 0.72 -12.92
CA ASN A 43 -15.20 0.48 -12.99
C ASN A 43 -15.79 0.60 -14.41
N GLU A 44 -15.09 1.28 -15.33
CA GLU A 44 -15.44 1.43 -16.74
C GLU A 44 -14.93 0.29 -17.65
N GLY A 45 -14.26 -0.71 -17.08
CA GLY A 45 -13.80 -1.91 -17.79
C GLY A 45 -12.40 -1.81 -18.42
N TYR A 46 -11.76 -0.64 -18.40
CA TYR A 46 -10.39 -0.45 -18.90
C TYR A 46 -9.37 -1.05 -17.93
N LEU A 47 -8.38 -1.76 -18.50
CA LEU A 47 -7.23 -2.28 -17.76
C LEU A 47 -6.20 -1.14 -17.63
N ARG A 48 -5.99 -0.66 -16.41
CA ARG A 48 -4.92 0.29 -16.08
C ARG A 48 -3.67 -0.51 -15.69
N ARG A 49 -2.51 -0.08 -16.18
CA ARG A 49 -1.20 -0.66 -15.88
C ARG A 49 -0.26 0.44 -15.44
N ASP A 50 -0.30 0.72 -14.16
CA ASP A 50 0.38 1.87 -13.60
C ASP A 50 1.31 1.45 -12.49
N LEU A 51 2.41 2.20 -12.37
CA LEU A 51 3.37 2.02 -11.30
C LEU A 51 2.79 2.55 -9.99
N CYS A 52 2.89 1.72 -8.97
CA CYS A 52 2.49 2.09 -7.62
C CYS A 52 3.50 1.61 -6.60
N VAL A 53 3.39 2.12 -5.37
CA VAL A 53 4.15 1.65 -4.22
C VAL A 53 3.21 1.02 -3.20
N ILE A 54 3.62 -0.11 -2.62
CA ILE A 54 2.90 -0.75 -1.51
C ILE A 54 3.16 0.03 -0.23
N VAL A 55 2.11 0.51 0.43
CA VAL A 55 2.21 1.16 1.75
C VAL A 55 1.74 0.30 2.90
N SER A 56 0.86 -0.68 2.66
CA SER A 56 0.51 -1.68 3.68
C SER A 56 -0.13 -2.92 3.05
N TRP A 57 -0.23 -3.99 3.82
CA TRP A 57 -0.90 -5.23 3.43
C TRP A 57 -1.82 -5.74 4.52
N ASP A 58 -2.81 -6.54 4.12
CA ASP A 58 -3.70 -7.30 4.98
C ASP A 58 -3.75 -8.76 4.53
N GLU A 59 -3.84 -9.68 5.49
CA GLU A 59 -3.86 -11.13 5.25
C GLU A 59 -5.05 -11.60 4.41
N SER A 60 -6.15 -10.85 4.47
CA SER A 60 -7.33 -11.05 3.64
C SER A 60 -8.06 -9.72 3.46
N PHE A 61 -8.97 -9.67 2.48
CA PHE A 61 -9.82 -8.50 2.27
C PHE A 61 -10.53 -8.13 3.58
N ARG A 62 -10.25 -6.93 4.09
CA ARG A 62 -11.01 -6.36 5.20
C ARG A 62 -12.00 -5.38 4.60
N VAL A 63 -13.27 -5.47 5.02
CA VAL A 63 -14.22 -4.36 4.91
C VAL A 63 -13.74 -3.30 5.91
N VAL A 64 -12.60 -2.68 5.62
CA VAL A 64 -12.11 -1.58 6.42
C VAL A 64 -13.09 -0.47 6.16
N SER A 65 -13.80 -0.04 7.20
CA SER A 65 -14.57 1.19 7.20
C SER A 65 -13.73 2.27 6.53
N LEU A 66 -14.23 2.78 5.40
CA LEU A 66 -13.66 3.76 4.46
C LEU A 66 -13.35 5.10 5.13
N LYS A 67 -12.46 5.09 6.12
CA LYS A 67 -12.10 6.22 6.98
C LYS A 67 -10.69 6.09 7.57
N LYS A 68 -9.77 5.36 6.93
CA LYS A 68 -8.35 5.59 7.22
C LYS A 68 -7.99 6.93 6.58
N TRP A 69 -7.66 7.92 7.41
CA TRP A 69 -7.32 9.30 6.99
C TRP A 69 -8.44 10.15 6.36
N GLY A 70 -9.73 9.76 6.51
CA GLY A 70 -10.85 10.56 6.00
C GLY A 70 -11.04 10.55 4.48
N MET A 71 -10.35 9.64 3.78
CA MET A 71 -10.36 9.49 2.34
C MET A 71 -11.29 8.35 1.88
N TRP A 72 -11.90 8.50 0.70
CA TRP A 72 -12.83 7.53 0.11
C TRP A 72 -12.21 6.92 -1.15
N TRP A 73 -11.98 5.60 -1.16
CA TRP A 73 -11.59 4.84 -2.35
C TRP A 73 -12.34 3.52 -2.39
N GLU A 74 -12.88 3.12 -3.55
CA GLU A 74 -13.53 1.82 -3.68
C GLU A 74 -12.48 0.72 -3.79
N PRO A 75 -12.53 -0.33 -2.95
CA PRO A 75 -11.59 -1.43 -3.07
C PRO A 75 -11.84 -2.23 -4.35
N ILE A 76 -10.76 -2.66 -5.00
CA ILE A 76 -10.85 -3.48 -6.21
C ILE A 76 -11.23 -4.90 -5.81
N THR A 77 -12.53 -5.19 -5.90
CA THR A 77 -13.13 -6.46 -5.46
C THR A 77 -13.80 -7.24 -6.57
N HIS A 78 -14.19 -6.57 -7.67
CA HIS A 78 -14.93 -7.21 -8.74
C HIS A 78 -14.02 -8.15 -9.56
N GLY A 79 -14.40 -9.44 -9.62
CA GLY A 79 -13.68 -10.46 -10.39
C GLY A 79 -12.48 -11.09 -9.67
N PHE A 80 -12.24 -10.75 -8.40
CA PHE A 80 -11.10 -11.25 -7.62
C PHE A 80 -11.55 -12.05 -6.39
N ASN A 81 -10.68 -12.95 -5.93
CA ASN A 81 -10.94 -13.74 -4.74
C ASN A 81 -10.71 -12.91 -3.46
N LEU A 82 -11.71 -12.75 -2.59
CA LEU A 82 -11.55 -11.96 -1.36
C LEU A 82 -10.73 -12.68 -0.25
N LYS A 83 -10.47 -13.99 -0.41
CA LYS A 83 -9.70 -14.82 0.54
C LYS A 83 -8.21 -14.90 0.17
N GLN A 84 -7.64 -13.77 -0.21
CA GLN A 84 -6.22 -13.62 -0.51
C GLN A 84 -5.70 -12.34 0.14
N PRO A 85 -4.39 -12.14 0.28
CA PRO A 85 -3.86 -10.88 0.77
C PRO A 85 -4.28 -9.69 -0.09
N TYR A 86 -4.54 -8.57 0.56
CA TYR A 86 -4.82 -7.30 -0.09
C TYR A 86 -3.78 -6.27 0.29
N TYR A 87 -3.50 -5.36 -0.63
CA TYR A 87 -2.46 -4.35 -0.50
C TYR A 87 -3.08 -2.96 -0.67
N HIS A 88 -2.68 -2.04 0.19
CA HIS A 88 -2.88 -0.63 -0.01
C HIS A 88 -1.71 -0.10 -0.82
N VAL A 89 -2.02 0.48 -1.98
CA VAL A 89 -1.03 1.03 -2.90
C VAL A 89 -1.29 2.50 -3.19
N ILE A 90 -0.24 3.22 -3.54
CA ILE A 90 -0.29 4.62 -3.97
C ILE A 90 0.31 4.73 -5.37
N PHE A 91 -0.42 5.30 -6.31
CA PHE A 91 0.08 5.57 -7.66
C PHE A 91 0.98 6.81 -7.72
N PHE A 92 1.89 6.79 -8.67
CA PHE A 92 2.72 7.95 -9.01
C PHE A 92 1.99 8.85 -10.00
N GLU A 93 0.91 9.53 -9.57
CA GLU A 93 0.34 10.60 -10.37
C GLU A 93 1.03 11.94 -10.07
N PRO A 94 1.36 12.74 -11.09
CA PRO A 94 2.15 13.95 -10.95
C PRO A 94 1.37 15.15 -10.39
N ASP A 95 0.04 15.15 -10.48
CA ASP A 95 -0.74 16.40 -10.35
C ASP A 95 -1.29 16.68 -8.94
N ASP A 96 -1.59 15.65 -8.13
CA ASP A 96 -1.94 15.85 -6.70
C ASP A 96 -1.58 14.62 -5.83
N PRO A 97 -0.43 14.65 -5.12
CA PRO A 97 0.04 13.54 -4.29
C PRO A 97 -0.83 13.26 -3.05
N LEU A 98 -1.74 14.17 -2.69
CA LEU A 98 -2.68 14.02 -1.58
C LEU A 98 -4.09 13.66 -2.05
N ASP A 99 -4.30 13.50 -3.36
CA ASP A 99 -5.58 13.05 -3.87
C ASP A 99 -5.83 11.59 -3.43
N ALA A 100 -6.93 11.41 -2.71
CA ALA A 100 -7.45 10.11 -2.31
C ALA A 100 -7.63 9.16 -3.51
N SER A 101 -7.81 9.70 -4.72
CA SER A 101 -7.92 8.93 -5.96
C SER A 101 -6.66 8.13 -6.30
N ASN A 102 -5.49 8.54 -5.77
CA ASN A 102 -4.22 7.85 -5.99
C ASN A 102 -4.02 6.63 -5.09
N HIS A 103 -4.90 6.43 -4.11
CA HIS A 103 -4.87 5.31 -3.19
C HIS A 103 -5.83 4.22 -3.64
N LEU A 104 -5.31 3.00 -3.88
CA LEU A 104 -6.16 1.84 -4.12
C LEU A 104 -5.91 0.72 -3.11
N TYR A 105 -6.95 -0.08 -2.90
CA TYR A 105 -6.87 -1.33 -2.16
C TYR A 105 -7.09 -2.49 -3.12
N VAL A 106 -6.03 -3.24 -3.40
CA VAL A 106 -5.96 -4.18 -4.52
C VAL A 106 -5.60 -5.59 -4.02
N PRO A 107 -6.08 -6.65 -4.69
CA PRO A 107 -5.68 -8.02 -4.34
C PRO A 107 -4.23 -8.28 -4.75
N GLN A 108 -3.58 -9.24 -4.09
CA GLN A 108 -2.23 -9.70 -4.43
C GLN A 108 -2.07 -10.01 -5.91
N GLU A 109 -3.03 -10.72 -6.49
CA GLU A 109 -2.99 -11.15 -7.90
C GLU A 109 -3.10 -10.01 -8.92
N ALA A 110 -3.43 -8.78 -8.48
CA ALA A 110 -3.39 -7.59 -9.34
C ALA A 110 -1.99 -6.95 -9.39
N LEU A 111 -1.05 -7.38 -8.56
CA LEU A 111 0.28 -6.80 -8.46
C LEU A 111 1.33 -7.69 -9.11
N GLU A 112 2.25 -7.06 -9.82
CA GLU A 112 3.41 -7.70 -10.41
C GLU A 112 4.65 -6.87 -10.05
N LEU A 113 5.71 -7.53 -9.58
CA LEU A 113 6.93 -6.84 -9.17
C LEU A 113 7.51 -6.11 -10.38
N TRP A 114 7.82 -4.83 -10.20
CA TRP A 114 8.44 -4.04 -11.25
C TRP A 114 9.89 -4.48 -11.43
N SER A 115 10.21 -5.08 -12.58
CA SER A 115 11.61 -5.41 -12.92
C SER A 115 12.28 -4.19 -13.55
N ALA A 116 13.17 -3.56 -12.81
CA ALA A 116 13.92 -2.36 -13.23
C ALA A 116 14.90 -2.60 -14.40
N TYR A 117 14.91 -3.79 -15.02
CA TYR A 117 16.01 -4.21 -15.88
C TYR A 117 16.06 -3.56 -17.26
N HIS A 118 15.02 -2.86 -17.74
CA HIS A 118 15.09 -2.35 -19.13
C HIS A 118 14.60 -0.94 -19.43
N GLU A 119 13.77 -0.26 -18.62
CA GLU A 119 13.25 1.04 -19.07
C GLU A 119 13.00 1.98 -17.89
N TYR A 120 14.01 2.80 -17.54
CA TYR A 120 13.86 4.26 -17.43
C TYR A 120 15.21 4.90 -17.10
N HIS A 121 15.79 5.56 -18.10
CA HIS A 121 16.98 6.40 -17.96
C HIS A 121 16.65 7.87 -17.65
N ASP A 122 15.37 8.25 -17.48
CA ASP A 122 14.98 9.66 -17.44
C ASP A 122 13.83 10.07 -16.51
N TYR A 123 13.18 9.14 -15.80
CA TYR A 123 12.26 9.53 -14.72
C TYR A 123 13.02 9.56 -13.41
N GLN A 124 13.38 10.77 -13.01
CA GLN A 124 13.72 11.12 -11.64
C GLN A 124 12.74 10.39 -10.69
N SER A 125 13.28 9.77 -9.64
CA SER A 125 12.56 9.22 -8.47
C SER A 125 11.10 9.68 -8.46
N PRO A 126 10.09 8.80 -8.56
CA PRO A 126 8.70 9.23 -8.61
C PRO A 126 8.41 10.12 -7.39
N HIS A 127 8.43 11.43 -7.59
CA HIS A 127 8.43 12.37 -6.47
C HIS A 127 6.97 12.61 -6.11
N ASN A 128 6.44 11.72 -5.27
CA ASN A 128 5.13 11.87 -4.68
C ASN A 128 5.30 12.28 -3.20
N PRO A 129 5.12 13.58 -2.85
CA PRO A 129 5.22 14.07 -1.47
C PRO A 129 4.40 13.30 -0.44
N GLY A 130 3.27 12.70 -0.85
CA GLY A 130 2.42 11.88 0.03
C GLY A 130 3.12 10.62 0.52
N LEU A 131 4.17 10.15 -0.16
CA LEU A 131 4.95 8.99 0.23
C LEU A 131 5.88 9.26 1.40
N PHE A 132 6.29 10.51 1.64
CA PHE A 132 7.19 10.83 2.76
C PHE A 132 6.54 10.67 4.14
N ILE A 133 5.22 10.49 4.19
CA ILE A 133 4.49 10.11 5.40
C ILE A 133 4.87 8.68 5.85
N TYR A 134 5.21 7.81 4.89
CA TYR A 134 5.49 6.39 5.13
C TYR A 134 6.98 6.05 4.96
N PHE A 135 7.68 6.79 4.10
CA PHE A 135 9.03 6.45 3.63
C PHE A 135 10.01 7.59 3.83
N LYS A 136 11.28 7.27 4.06
CA LYS A 136 12.35 8.26 4.23
C LYS A 136 13.06 8.62 2.94
N CYS A 137 13.18 7.67 2.01
CA CYS A 137 13.81 7.87 0.71
C CYS A 137 13.44 6.77 -0.29
N PHE A 138 13.78 6.99 -1.55
CA PHE A 138 13.83 5.97 -2.61
C PHE A 138 15.29 5.57 -2.83
N ASP A 139 15.61 4.27 -2.80
CA ASP A 139 16.99 3.76 -2.90
C ASP A 139 17.42 3.40 -4.34
N GLY A 140 16.54 3.66 -5.32
CA GLY A 140 16.72 3.31 -6.73
C GLY A 140 15.89 2.10 -7.15
N HIS A 141 15.45 1.26 -6.21
CA HIS A 141 14.67 0.06 -6.49
C HIS A 141 13.35 0.05 -5.70
N ARG A 142 13.37 0.57 -4.48
CA ARG A 142 12.21 0.62 -3.57
C ARG A 142 12.23 1.87 -2.70
N TYR A 143 11.09 2.12 -2.06
CA TYR A 143 10.99 3.12 -1.00
C TYR A 143 11.36 2.49 0.34
N VAL A 144 12.30 3.12 1.05
CA VAL A 144 12.74 2.65 2.37
C VAL A 144 11.78 3.19 3.44
N PRO A 145 11.15 2.31 4.26
CA PRO A 145 10.25 2.74 5.33
C PRO A 145 10.93 3.69 6.31
N ASN A 146 10.16 4.64 6.85
CA ASN A 146 10.57 5.42 8.01
C ASN A 146 10.50 4.57 9.29
N ASP A 147 11.01 5.08 10.41
CA ASP A 147 11.15 4.29 11.64
C ASP A 147 9.79 3.81 12.19
N GLU A 148 8.74 4.63 12.09
CA GLU A 148 7.39 4.26 12.54
C GLU A 148 6.82 3.13 11.68
N HIS A 149 6.96 3.25 10.36
CA HIS A 149 6.42 2.28 9.43
C HIS A 149 7.22 0.97 9.43
N ALA A 150 8.54 1.04 9.60
CA ALA A 150 9.42 -0.11 9.81
C ALA A 150 9.06 -0.86 11.10
N ALA A 151 8.76 -0.14 12.19
CA ALA A 151 8.31 -0.78 13.43
C ALA A 151 6.95 -1.47 13.28
N HIS A 152 6.09 -0.98 12.38
CA HIS A 152 4.80 -1.60 12.10
C HIS A 152 4.90 -2.84 11.21
N PHE A 153 5.92 -2.95 10.33
CA PHE A 153 6.15 -4.09 9.44
C PHE A 153 7.63 -4.56 9.53
N PRO A 154 8.04 -5.20 10.63
CA PRO A 154 9.45 -5.41 10.94
C PRO A 154 10.19 -6.38 10.01
N GLU A 155 9.50 -7.34 9.39
CA GLU A 155 10.15 -8.31 8.48
C GLU A 155 10.24 -7.83 7.02
N ASP A 156 9.47 -6.81 6.64
CA ASP A 156 9.29 -6.44 5.24
C ASP A 156 10.58 -5.92 4.60
N ASP A 157 11.47 -5.29 5.37
CA ASP A 157 12.73 -4.77 4.84
C ASP A 157 13.66 -5.87 4.31
N ALA A 158 13.86 -6.94 5.10
CA ALA A 158 14.70 -8.07 4.73
C ALA A 158 14.11 -8.87 3.55
N VAL A 159 12.78 -8.99 3.51
CA VAL A 159 12.09 -9.69 2.41
C VAL A 159 12.14 -8.87 1.12
N ALA A 160 12.00 -7.53 1.19
CA ALA A 160 12.10 -6.68 -0.01
C ALA A 160 13.47 -6.84 -0.69
N LEU A 161 14.56 -6.83 0.09
CA LEU A 161 15.91 -7.03 -0.44
C LEU A 161 16.02 -8.40 -1.14
N SER A 162 15.47 -9.45 -0.52
CA SER A 162 15.48 -10.81 -1.09
C SER A 162 14.67 -10.93 -2.40
N LEU A 163 13.63 -10.11 -2.58
CA LEU A 163 12.80 -10.09 -3.79
C LEU A 163 13.42 -9.29 -4.93
N ILE A 164 14.25 -8.29 -4.62
CA ILE A 164 14.92 -7.43 -5.61
C ILE A 164 16.24 -8.05 -6.07
N ASP A 165 16.98 -8.68 -5.15
CA ASP A 165 18.30 -9.25 -5.42
C ASP A 165 18.26 -10.71 -5.93
N GLY A 166 17.09 -11.34 -5.97
CA GLY A 166 16.86 -12.73 -6.39
C GLY A 166 16.48 -12.86 -7.86
#